data_AF-A0AA40C6B4-F1
#
_entry.id   AF-A0AA40C6B4-F1
#
_cell.length_a   1.000
_cell.length_b   1.000
_cell.length_c   1.000
_cell.angle_alpha   90.00
_cell.angle_beta   90.00
_cell.angle_gamma   90.00
#
_symmetry.space_group_name_H-M   'P 1'
#
loop_
_entity.id
_entity.type
_entity.pdbx_description
1 polymer ?
#
loop_
_entity_poly.entity_id
_entity_poly.type
_entity_poly.pdbx_seq_one_letter_code
_entity_poly.pdbx_strand_id
1 'polypeptide(L)'
;MSPIVMDALESTQYQHPLLPLSTQTPSRPISTLLRTLLPSSPSSLNTSPQTLHTHRTLPYTPSQLYTIIADIDSYRFFLPNCTASTITHWTRPAASSNHKPLPTQADLTVGWGPFTQNYTSRVYCVPGSLVEAVSGNAETGIEKEVLKGLGYNIDGTGSGKGRGGEGKGIFESLVTRWTVRGVNAPEGWSDGSGQEWAEVELKVQFRFADPALGFAVGQVADQMAVRMVEAFEERAKRLYGKNSKTTKEMDVRY
;
A
#
# COMPACT_ATOMS: atom_id res chain seq x y z
N MET A 1 -46.49 28.17 -35.37
CA MET A 1 -47.37 29.34 -35.51
C MET A 1 -47.15 30.24 -34.29
N SER A 2 -46.51 31.38 -34.50
CA SER A 2 -46.63 32.59 -33.67
C SER A 2 -47.54 33.57 -34.46
N PRO A 3 -47.74 34.87 -34.11
CA PRO A 3 -47.31 35.63 -32.92
C PRO A 3 -48.35 36.61 -32.32
N ILE A 4 -48.07 37.16 -31.12
CA ILE A 4 -48.41 38.51 -30.60
C ILE A 4 -47.28 38.87 -29.58
N VAL A 5 -46.54 39.99 -29.54
CA VAL A 5 -46.47 41.29 -30.25
C VAL A 5 -47.30 42.46 -29.71
N MET A 6 -46.73 43.17 -28.71
CA MET A 6 -46.68 44.65 -28.52
C MET A 6 -45.61 44.92 -27.43
N ASP A 7 -44.52 45.65 -27.71
CA ASP A 7 -44.38 47.13 -27.82
C ASP A 7 -44.51 47.87 -26.47
N ALA A 8 -43.78 48.94 -26.17
CA ALA A 8 -42.55 49.55 -26.72
C ALA A 8 -42.12 50.72 -25.78
N LEU A 9 -41.09 51.48 -26.19
CA LEU A 9 -40.61 52.77 -25.63
C LEU A 9 -39.70 52.62 -24.39
N GLU A 10 -38.42 53.02 -24.38
CA GLU A 10 -37.80 54.31 -24.78
C GLU A 10 -38.32 55.51 -23.97
N SER A 11 -37.57 56.57 -23.68
CA SER A 11 -36.13 56.87 -23.65
C SER A 11 -36.04 58.32 -23.15
N THR A 12 -35.10 58.71 -22.29
CA THR A 12 -34.51 60.06 -22.43
C THR A 12 -33.17 60.24 -21.73
N GLN A 13 -32.26 60.78 -22.53
CA GLN A 13 -30.88 61.18 -22.26
C GLN A 13 -30.86 62.71 -22.05
N TYR A 14 -30.03 63.22 -21.15
CA TYR A 14 -29.67 64.64 -21.12
C TYR A 14 -28.16 64.81 -20.90
N GLN A 15 -27.58 65.83 -21.53
CA GLN A 15 -26.20 65.76 -22.01
C GLN A 15 -25.53 67.14 -22.12
N HIS A 16 -24.23 67.19 -21.74
CA HIS A 16 -23.21 68.22 -22.11
C HIS A 16 -23.33 69.62 -21.45
N PRO A 17 -22.24 70.42 -21.32
CA PRO A 17 -21.13 70.67 -22.28
C PRO A 17 -19.68 70.47 -21.79
N LEU A 18 -18.71 70.88 -22.63
CA LEU A 18 -17.28 70.49 -22.67
C LEU A 18 -16.28 71.67 -22.60
N LEU A 19 -14.98 71.32 -22.49
CA LEU A 19 -13.74 72.07 -22.83
C LEU A 19 -13.09 72.97 -21.74
N PRO A 20 -11.75 73.26 -21.80
CA PRO A 20 -10.71 72.77 -22.71
C PRO A 20 -9.46 72.12 -22.04
N LEU A 21 -8.50 71.72 -22.88
CA LEU A 21 -7.22 71.06 -22.60
C LEU A 21 -6.19 71.94 -21.86
N SER A 22 -5.38 71.34 -20.98
CA SER A 22 -4.07 71.90 -20.57
C SER A 22 -3.00 70.81 -20.51
N THR A 23 -1.86 71.07 -21.15
CA THR A 23 -0.71 70.17 -21.25
C THR A 23 0.21 70.30 -20.04
N GLN A 24 0.66 69.16 -19.48
CA GLN A 24 1.99 69.04 -18.86
C GLN A 24 2.36 67.59 -18.53
N THR A 25 3.42 67.09 -19.17
CA THR A 25 4.22 65.96 -18.69
C THR A 25 5.24 66.46 -17.67
N PRO A 26 5.42 65.75 -16.55
CA PRO A 26 6.78 65.35 -16.22
C PRO A 26 6.88 63.89 -15.75
N SER A 27 7.89 63.20 -16.28
CA SER A 27 8.27 61.83 -15.92
C SER A 27 8.73 61.72 -14.45
N ARG A 28 8.15 60.78 -13.69
CA ARG A 28 8.74 60.22 -12.47
C ARG A 28 8.52 58.70 -12.40
N PRO A 29 9.45 57.93 -11.80
CA PRO A 29 9.49 56.47 -11.95
C PRO A 29 8.36 55.78 -11.19
N ILE A 30 7.87 54.69 -11.77
CA ILE A 30 6.85 53.82 -11.19
C ILE A 30 7.48 53.05 -10.01
N SER A 31 7.25 53.53 -8.79
CA SER A 31 7.53 52.78 -7.56
C SER A 31 6.38 51.79 -7.31
N THR A 32 6.46 50.63 -7.96
CA THR A 32 5.44 49.58 -7.83
C THR A 32 5.59 48.87 -6.48
N LEU A 33 5.04 49.43 -5.40
CA LEU A 33 4.80 48.68 -4.16
C LEU A 33 3.60 47.73 -4.32
N LEU A 34 3.73 46.80 -5.25
CA LEU A 34 2.84 45.65 -5.36
C LEU A 34 3.17 44.71 -4.20
N ARG A 35 2.47 44.91 -3.07
CA ARG A 35 2.33 43.90 -2.01
C ARG A 35 1.60 42.69 -2.62
N THR A 36 2.34 41.88 -3.36
CA THR A 36 1.91 40.54 -3.72
C THR A 36 1.90 39.72 -2.44
N LEU A 37 0.70 39.44 -1.94
CA LEU A 37 0.50 38.34 -1.03
C LEU A 37 0.80 37.07 -1.82
N LEU A 38 2.04 36.57 -1.76
CA LEU A 38 2.32 35.23 -2.26
C LEU A 38 1.43 34.28 -1.44
N PRO A 39 0.54 33.49 -2.07
CA PRO A 39 -0.02 32.35 -1.38
C PRO A 39 1.16 31.46 -0.96
N SER A 40 1.21 31.10 0.32
CA SER A 40 2.21 30.17 0.85
C SER A 40 2.24 28.93 -0.02
N SER A 41 3.44 28.56 -0.48
CA SER A 41 3.66 27.44 -1.41
C SER A 41 2.87 26.21 -0.94
N PRO A 42 2.03 25.59 -1.79
CA PRO A 42 1.33 24.38 -1.41
C PRO A 42 2.36 23.35 -0.95
N SER A 43 2.22 22.86 0.27
CA SER A 43 3.18 21.97 0.90
C SER A 43 3.42 20.76 0.01
N SER A 44 4.69 20.42 -0.22
CA SER A 44 5.13 19.39 -1.15
C SER A 44 4.24 18.15 -1.09
N LEU A 45 3.55 17.84 -2.20
CA LEU A 45 2.78 16.62 -2.35
C LEU A 45 3.77 15.44 -2.32
N ASN A 46 3.87 14.77 -1.18
CA ASN A 46 4.99 13.88 -0.89
C ASN A 46 4.91 12.56 -1.67
N THR A 47 5.57 12.51 -2.84
CA THR A 47 5.76 11.29 -3.64
C THR A 47 7.00 10.48 -3.24
N SER A 48 7.64 10.78 -2.10
CA SER A 48 8.84 10.07 -1.66
C SER A 48 8.49 8.62 -1.32
N PRO A 49 9.34 7.63 -1.65
CA PRO A 49 9.16 6.26 -1.20
C PRO A 49 8.96 6.20 0.32
N GLN A 50 7.90 5.54 0.76
CA GLN A 50 7.59 5.29 2.16
C GLN A 50 8.05 3.89 2.55
N THR A 51 8.31 3.67 3.84
CA THR A 51 8.57 2.34 4.39
C THR A 51 7.88 2.21 5.73
N LEU A 52 6.96 1.25 5.82
CA LEU A 52 6.38 0.76 7.07
C LEU A 52 7.18 -0.45 7.54
N HIS A 53 7.34 -0.59 8.85
CA HIS A 53 8.04 -1.70 9.47
C HIS A 53 7.40 -2.02 10.81
N THR A 54 7.05 -3.28 11.02
CA THR A 54 6.50 -3.79 12.28
C THR A 54 6.97 -5.22 12.49
N HIS A 55 7.08 -5.65 13.74
CA HIS A 55 7.57 -6.98 14.13
C HIS A 55 6.88 -7.46 15.40
N ARG A 56 6.81 -8.79 15.58
CA ARG A 56 6.17 -9.46 16.71
C ARG A 56 6.86 -10.78 17.01
N THR A 57 7.06 -11.07 18.30
CA THR A 57 7.60 -12.34 18.78
C THR A 57 6.47 -13.20 19.33
N LEU A 58 6.26 -14.37 18.72
CA LEU A 58 5.09 -15.21 18.96
C LEU A 58 5.50 -16.64 19.37
N PRO A 59 4.72 -17.32 20.23
CA PRO A 59 4.97 -18.70 20.68
C PRO A 59 4.52 -19.73 19.63
N TYR A 60 5.11 -19.66 18.43
CA TYR A 60 4.89 -20.59 17.32
C TYR A 60 6.20 -20.85 16.59
N THR A 61 6.30 -21.97 15.86
CA THR A 61 7.49 -22.27 15.05
C THR A 61 7.56 -21.36 13.81
N PRO A 62 8.76 -21.10 13.24
CA PRO A 62 8.88 -20.34 12.00
C PRO A 62 8.04 -20.92 10.86
N SER A 63 8.00 -22.25 10.75
CA SER A 63 7.20 -22.99 9.76
C SER A 63 5.70 -22.78 9.94
N GLN A 64 5.19 -22.69 11.18
CA GLN A 64 3.79 -22.40 11.46
C GLN A 64 3.40 -21.01 10.97
N LEU A 65 4.17 -19.97 11.33
CA LEU A 65 3.89 -18.60 10.90
C LEU A 65 4.04 -18.43 9.38
N TYR A 66 5.12 -18.96 8.80
CA TYR A 66 5.32 -18.99 7.35
C TYR A 66 4.14 -19.62 6.62
N THR A 67 3.56 -20.72 7.14
CA THR A 67 2.43 -21.40 6.50
C THR A 67 1.21 -20.50 6.39
N ILE A 68 0.94 -19.64 7.38
CA ILE A 68 -0.18 -18.69 7.35
C ILE A 68 0.08 -17.57 6.33
N ILE A 69 1.32 -17.08 6.27
CA ILE A 69 1.73 -15.98 5.37
C ILE A 69 1.82 -16.46 3.90
N ALA A 70 2.15 -17.72 3.67
CA ALA A 70 2.14 -18.32 2.33
C ALA A 70 0.72 -18.69 1.84
N ASP A 71 -0.24 -18.88 2.75
CA ASP A 71 -1.66 -19.18 2.45
C ASP A 71 -2.45 -17.91 2.07
N ILE A 72 -2.03 -17.29 0.97
CA ILE A 72 -2.60 -16.03 0.46
C ILE A 72 -4.11 -16.21 0.18
N ASP A 73 -4.56 -17.34 -0.36
CA ASP A 73 -5.98 -17.61 -0.66
C ASP A 73 -6.89 -17.48 0.58
N SER A 74 -6.36 -17.71 1.79
CA SER A 74 -7.09 -17.55 3.04
C SER A 74 -7.25 -16.10 3.53
N TYR A 75 -6.48 -15.14 3.00
CA TYR A 75 -6.42 -13.76 3.53
C TYR A 75 -7.79 -13.09 3.62
N ARG A 76 -8.67 -13.32 2.63
CA ARG A 76 -10.07 -12.82 2.60
C ARG A 76 -10.94 -13.23 3.79
N PHE A 77 -10.54 -14.26 4.55
CA PHE A 77 -11.30 -14.77 5.70
C PHE A 77 -10.85 -14.20 7.05
N PHE A 78 -9.73 -13.47 7.11
CA PHE A 78 -9.20 -12.94 8.37
C PHE A 78 -8.55 -11.57 8.30
N LEU A 79 -8.04 -11.12 7.14
CA LEU A 79 -7.47 -9.77 7.03
C LEU A 79 -8.56 -8.69 6.97
N PRO A 80 -8.41 -7.59 7.73
CA PRO A 80 -9.37 -6.50 7.74
C PRO A 80 -9.51 -5.88 6.35
N ASN A 81 -10.75 -5.79 5.87
CA ASN A 81 -11.14 -5.22 4.58
C ASN A 81 -10.53 -5.88 3.31
N CYS A 82 -9.91 -7.06 3.43
CA CYS A 82 -9.56 -7.88 2.27
C CYS A 82 -10.83 -8.61 1.78
N THR A 83 -11.42 -8.13 0.69
CA THR A 83 -12.69 -8.66 0.17
C THR A 83 -12.49 -9.82 -0.80
N ALA A 84 -11.33 -9.89 -1.46
CA ALA A 84 -10.91 -11.06 -2.21
C ALA A 84 -9.39 -11.24 -2.11
N SER A 85 -8.96 -12.50 -2.15
CA SER A 85 -7.56 -12.88 -2.25
C SER A 85 -7.50 -14.17 -3.06
N THR A 86 -6.67 -14.23 -4.09
CA THR A 86 -6.56 -15.43 -4.95
C THR A 86 -5.17 -15.58 -5.55
N ILE A 87 -4.54 -16.75 -5.35
CA ILE A 87 -3.31 -17.12 -6.04
C ILE A 87 -3.66 -17.52 -7.48
N THR A 88 -3.14 -16.78 -8.46
CA THR A 88 -3.48 -16.99 -9.88
C THR A 88 -2.44 -17.80 -10.63
N HIS A 89 -1.18 -17.79 -10.18
CA HIS A 89 -0.08 -18.52 -10.80
C HIS A 89 0.83 -19.16 -9.76
N TRP A 90 1.43 -20.29 -10.13
CA TRP A 90 2.30 -21.11 -9.28
C TRP A 90 3.62 -21.42 -10.01
N THR A 91 4.66 -21.85 -9.28
CA THR A 91 5.88 -22.40 -9.88
C THR A 91 5.56 -23.72 -10.59
N ARG A 92 6.33 -24.05 -11.62
CA ARG A 92 6.25 -25.39 -12.21
C ARG A 92 6.91 -26.38 -11.23
N PRO A 93 6.35 -27.59 -11.03
CA PRO A 93 7.05 -28.63 -10.30
C PRO A 93 8.41 -28.89 -10.96
N ALA A 94 9.51 -28.64 -10.24
CA ALA A 94 10.82 -29.01 -10.75
C ALA A 94 11.00 -30.52 -10.55
N ALA A 95 11.48 -31.22 -11.57
CA ALA A 95 11.61 -32.68 -11.54
C ALA A 95 12.55 -33.22 -10.44
N SER A 96 13.37 -32.34 -9.85
CA SER A 96 14.28 -32.62 -8.74
C SER A 96 13.77 -32.18 -7.35
N SER A 97 12.60 -31.53 -7.25
CA SER A 97 12.17 -30.87 -6.02
C SER A 97 10.97 -31.53 -5.35
N ASN A 98 11.14 -31.97 -4.10
CA ASN A 98 10.06 -32.49 -3.27
C ASN A 98 9.17 -31.41 -2.61
N HIS A 99 9.45 -30.11 -2.82
CA HIS A 99 8.60 -29.04 -2.31
C HIS A 99 7.32 -28.87 -3.14
N LYS A 100 6.24 -28.48 -2.47
CA LYS A 100 4.98 -28.11 -3.14
C LYS A 100 5.21 -26.93 -4.10
N PRO A 101 4.42 -26.80 -5.18
CA PRO A 101 4.40 -25.57 -5.99
C PRO A 101 4.24 -24.33 -5.09
N LEU A 102 4.98 -23.28 -5.42
CA LEU A 102 4.98 -22.02 -4.68
C LEU A 102 4.22 -20.94 -5.46
N PRO A 103 3.55 -19.98 -4.81
CA PRO A 103 2.85 -18.90 -5.51
C PRO A 103 3.84 -18.05 -6.34
N THR A 104 3.47 -17.70 -7.57
CA THR A 104 4.24 -16.79 -8.45
C THR A 104 3.49 -15.51 -8.79
N GLN A 105 2.15 -15.54 -8.72
CA GLN A 105 1.31 -14.35 -8.84
C GLN A 105 0.04 -14.52 -7.99
N ALA A 106 -0.39 -13.44 -7.34
CA ALA A 106 -1.65 -13.39 -6.60
C ALA A 106 -2.35 -12.03 -6.78
N ASP A 107 -3.68 -12.06 -6.75
CA ASP A 107 -4.55 -10.89 -6.83
C ASP A 107 -5.21 -10.65 -5.46
N LEU A 108 -5.09 -9.44 -4.92
CA LEU A 108 -5.75 -8.99 -3.69
C LEU A 108 -6.74 -7.88 -3.99
N THR A 109 -8.00 -8.01 -3.59
CA THR A 109 -8.94 -6.89 -3.54
C THR A 109 -9.06 -6.39 -2.10
N VAL A 110 -8.77 -5.12 -1.89
CA VAL A 110 -8.78 -4.46 -0.57
C VAL A 110 -9.60 -3.18 -0.63
N GLY A 111 -10.49 -3.00 0.35
CA GLY A 111 -11.35 -1.84 0.48
C GLY A 111 -11.00 -0.95 1.67
N TRP A 112 -11.20 0.36 1.55
CA TRP A 112 -11.04 1.32 2.64
C TRP A 112 -12.11 2.42 2.50
N GLY A 113 -13.19 2.33 3.30
CA GLY A 113 -14.32 3.26 3.18
C GLY A 113 -14.94 3.22 1.77
N PRO A 114 -15.01 4.34 1.03
CA PRO A 114 -15.57 4.38 -0.33
C PRO A 114 -14.63 3.82 -1.40
N PHE A 115 -13.37 3.53 -1.08
CA PHE A 115 -12.38 3.04 -2.05
C PHE A 115 -12.32 1.51 -2.04
N THR A 116 -12.21 0.90 -3.22
CA THR A 116 -11.85 -0.52 -3.40
C THR A 116 -10.85 -0.62 -4.53
N GLN A 117 -9.81 -1.42 -4.35
CA GLN A 117 -8.69 -1.56 -5.28
C GLN A 117 -8.31 -3.03 -5.42
N ASN A 118 -8.00 -3.45 -6.65
CA ASN A 118 -7.46 -4.79 -6.94
C ASN A 118 -5.96 -4.68 -7.27
N TYR A 119 -5.16 -5.57 -6.69
CA TYR A 119 -3.70 -5.56 -6.75
C TYR A 119 -3.17 -6.90 -7.22
N THR A 120 -2.70 -6.97 -8.46
CA THR A 120 -1.94 -8.10 -8.97
C THR A 120 -0.46 -7.95 -8.57
N SER A 121 0.02 -8.83 -7.69
CA SER A 121 1.42 -8.90 -7.28
C SER A 121 2.11 -10.14 -7.86
N ARG A 122 3.38 -9.98 -8.25
CA ARG A 122 4.32 -11.10 -8.37
C ARG A 122 4.70 -11.55 -6.98
N VAL A 123 4.74 -12.86 -6.72
CA VAL A 123 4.98 -13.44 -5.39
C VAL A 123 6.21 -14.32 -5.43
N TYR A 124 7.00 -14.26 -4.35
CA TYR A 124 8.21 -15.04 -4.13
C TYR A 124 8.27 -15.51 -2.67
N CYS A 125 8.26 -16.82 -2.47
CA CYS A 125 8.33 -17.46 -1.17
C CYS A 125 9.63 -18.29 -1.05
N VAL A 126 10.33 -18.11 0.07
CA VAL A 126 11.42 -19.00 0.54
C VAL A 126 10.85 -19.84 1.69
N PRO A 127 10.69 -21.17 1.52
CA PRO A 127 10.03 -22.03 2.49
C PRO A 127 10.52 -21.88 3.94
N GLY A 128 9.60 -21.59 4.85
CA GLY A 128 9.85 -21.50 6.30
C GLY A 128 10.45 -20.17 6.78
N SER A 129 10.78 -19.22 5.91
CA SER A 129 11.51 -18.00 6.30
C SER A 129 11.05 -16.69 5.67
N LEU A 130 10.58 -16.66 4.41
CA LEU A 130 10.27 -15.39 3.74
C LEU A 130 9.12 -15.52 2.73
N VAL A 131 8.26 -14.50 2.70
CA VAL A 131 7.26 -14.29 1.63
C VAL A 131 7.34 -12.83 1.19
N GLU A 132 7.56 -12.60 -0.10
CA GLU A 132 7.64 -11.28 -0.70
C GLU A 132 6.64 -11.16 -1.85
N ALA A 133 5.87 -10.07 -1.85
CA ALA A 133 5.00 -9.67 -2.95
C ALA A 133 5.50 -8.34 -3.53
N VAL A 134 5.64 -8.26 -4.85
CA VAL A 134 6.06 -7.05 -5.56
C VAL A 134 5.05 -6.65 -6.64
N SER A 135 4.76 -5.35 -6.72
CA SER A 135 3.75 -4.73 -7.57
C SER A 135 4.31 -3.50 -8.28
N GLY A 136 3.74 -3.16 -9.44
CA GLY A 136 4.20 -2.05 -10.26
C GLY A 136 5.60 -2.30 -10.85
N ASN A 137 6.45 -1.26 -10.85
CA ASN A 137 7.83 -1.34 -11.34
C ASN A 137 8.84 -1.90 -10.30
N ALA A 138 8.36 -2.37 -9.13
CA ALA A 138 9.23 -2.94 -8.10
C ALA A 138 9.90 -4.25 -8.56
N GLU A 139 11.13 -4.48 -8.11
CA GLU A 139 11.85 -5.75 -8.26
C GLU A 139 11.95 -6.48 -6.92
N THR A 140 12.13 -7.80 -6.96
CA THR A 140 12.38 -8.59 -5.74
C THR A 140 13.78 -8.32 -5.19
N GLY A 141 13.91 -8.33 -3.87
CA GLY A 141 15.21 -8.24 -3.19
C GLY A 141 15.85 -9.60 -2.89
N ILE A 142 15.28 -10.71 -3.37
CA ILE A 142 15.79 -12.06 -3.14
C ILE A 142 16.79 -12.42 -4.24
N GLU A 143 17.88 -13.10 -3.86
CA GLU A 143 18.92 -13.54 -4.80
C GLU A 143 18.37 -14.46 -5.91
N LYS A 144 18.81 -14.24 -7.14
CA LYS A 144 18.26 -14.92 -8.33
C LYS A 144 18.55 -16.41 -8.31
N GLU A 145 19.69 -16.80 -7.76
CA GLU A 145 20.15 -18.17 -7.61
C GLU A 145 19.26 -18.96 -6.64
N VAL A 146 18.87 -18.33 -5.52
CA VAL A 146 17.89 -18.90 -4.57
C VAL A 146 16.54 -19.10 -5.24
N LEU A 147 16.04 -18.09 -5.96
CA LEU A 147 14.78 -18.18 -6.67
C LEU A 147 14.79 -19.24 -7.79
N LYS A 148 15.88 -19.35 -8.54
CA LYS A 148 16.06 -20.42 -9.54
C LYS A 148 16.05 -21.81 -8.90
N GLY A 149 16.74 -22.00 -7.77
CA GLY A 149 16.73 -23.25 -7.01
C GLY A 149 15.34 -23.65 -6.50
N LEU A 150 14.47 -22.67 -6.24
CA LEU A 150 13.07 -22.89 -5.82
C LEU A 150 12.08 -23.07 -6.98
N GLY A 151 12.53 -22.94 -8.24
CA GLY A 151 11.70 -23.14 -9.43
C GLY A 151 11.00 -21.88 -9.96
N TYR A 152 11.41 -20.69 -9.53
CA TYR A 152 10.94 -19.43 -10.12
C TYR A 152 11.66 -19.15 -11.45
N ASN A 153 10.91 -18.73 -12.47
CA ASN A 153 11.50 -18.26 -13.72
C ASN A 153 11.87 -16.77 -13.60
N ILE A 154 13.15 -16.49 -13.37
CA ILE A 154 13.71 -15.14 -13.20
C ILE A 154 14.43 -14.66 -14.47
N ASP A 155 14.49 -15.47 -15.53
CA ASP A 155 15.31 -15.23 -16.72
C ASP A 155 14.66 -14.26 -17.72
N GLY A 156 14.61 -12.98 -17.32
CA GLY A 156 14.85 -11.83 -18.19
C GLY A 156 13.85 -11.50 -19.31
N THR A 157 12.82 -12.30 -19.53
CA THR A 157 11.76 -12.07 -20.56
C THR A 157 10.36 -12.01 -19.97
N GLY A 158 10.26 -12.07 -18.64
CA GLY A 158 9.06 -11.82 -17.86
C GLY A 158 8.66 -10.34 -17.77
N SER A 159 8.81 -9.56 -18.84
CA SER A 159 8.10 -8.28 -19.01
C SER A 159 6.63 -8.53 -19.35
N GLY A 160 5.98 -9.38 -18.56
CA GLY A 160 4.65 -9.03 -18.15
C GLY A 160 4.79 -7.81 -17.23
N LYS A 161 4.40 -6.58 -17.60
CA LYS A 161 3.22 -6.24 -18.42
C LYS A 161 2.18 -7.36 -18.43
N GLY A 162 1.91 -7.87 -17.22
CA GLY A 162 0.66 -8.59 -16.99
C GLY A 162 -0.43 -7.74 -17.60
N ARG A 163 -1.43 -8.39 -18.19
CA ARG A 163 -2.66 -7.71 -18.63
C ARG A 163 -3.42 -7.30 -17.36
N GLY A 164 -2.86 -6.34 -16.63
CA GLY A 164 -3.58 -5.55 -15.66
C GLY A 164 -4.74 -4.96 -16.43
N GLY A 165 -5.94 -5.43 -16.09
CA GLY A 165 -7.17 -4.86 -16.60
C GLY A 165 -7.16 -3.35 -16.37
N GLU A 166 -7.85 -2.62 -17.23
CA GLU A 166 -7.82 -1.16 -17.31
C GLU A 166 -7.98 -0.51 -15.93
N GLY A 167 -6.85 -0.05 -15.40
CA GLY A 167 -6.70 0.29 -14.00
C GLY A 167 -5.23 0.48 -13.67
N LYS A 168 -4.73 1.71 -13.85
CA LYS A 168 -3.42 2.12 -13.35
C LYS A 168 -3.45 1.97 -11.82
N GLY A 169 -2.89 0.88 -11.32
CA GLY A 169 -2.85 0.59 -9.88
C GLY A 169 -2.29 1.77 -9.09
N ILE A 170 -2.78 1.98 -7.87
CA ILE A 170 -2.50 3.21 -7.11
C ILE A 170 -1.02 3.37 -6.72
N PHE A 171 -0.24 2.29 -6.79
CA PHE A 171 1.19 2.25 -6.52
C PHE A 171 2.01 2.27 -7.82
N GLU A 172 3.01 3.15 -7.88
CA GLU A 172 4.10 3.09 -8.86
C GLU A 172 4.99 1.88 -8.55
N SER A 173 5.31 1.70 -7.27
CA SER A 173 5.99 0.56 -6.69
C SER A 173 5.35 0.16 -5.36
N LEU A 174 5.29 -1.15 -5.11
CA LEU A 174 4.94 -1.71 -3.81
C LEU A 174 5.73 -3.02 -3.62
N VAL A 175 6.40 -3.14 -2.49
CA VAL A 175 7.08 -4.35 -2.00
C VAL A 175 6.52 -4.63 -0.61
N THR A 176 5.91 -5.80 -0.43
CA THR A 176 5.48 -6.31 0.87
C THR A 176 6.34 -7.52 1.19
N ARG A 177 7.23 -7.41 2.18
CA ARG A 177 8.11 -8.50 2.63
C ARG A 177 7.73 -8.92 4.03
N TRP A 178 7.46 -10.20 4.19
CA TRP A 178 7.37 -10.89 5.46
C TRP A 178 8.62 -11.72 5.67
N THR A 179 9.20 -11.61 6.85
CA THR A 179 10.34 -12.41 7.31
C THR A 179 9.95 -13.13 8.60
N VAL A 180 10.36 -14.39 8.73
CA VAL A 180 10.10 -15.22 9.91
C VAL A 180 11.42 -15.88 10.32
N ARG A 181 11.78 -15.77 11.60
CA ARG A 181 13.00 -16.37 12.14
C ARG A 181 12.76 -16.96 13.52
N GLY A 182 13.39 -18.10 13.83
CA GLY A 182 13.37 -18.67 15.17
C GLY A 182 14.10 -17.75 16.15
N VAL A 183 13.55 -17.60 17.34
CA VAL A 183 14.13 -16.80 18.43
C VAL A 183 14.00 -17.54 19.75
N ASN A 184 14.76 -17.11 20.77
CA ASN A 184 14.56 -17.60 22.13
C ASN A 184 13.23 -17.06 22.69
N ALA A 185 12.66 -17.78 23.67
CA ALA A 185 11.53 -17.28 24.45
C ALA A 185 11.89 -15.91 25.10
N PRO A 186 10.98 -14.92 25.08
CA PRO A 186 11.16 -13.68 25.81
C PRO A 186 11.38 -13.92 27.31
N GLU A 187 12.07 -12.98 27.97
CA GLU A 187 12.37 -13.08 29.40
C GLU A 187 11.07 -13.18 30.22
N GLY A 188 10.98 -14.18 31.10
CA GLY A 188 9.77 -14.47 31.89
C GLY A 188 8.65 -15.23 31.15
N TRP A 189 8.82 -15.53 29.85
CA TRP A 189 7.83 -16.27 29.04
C TRP A 189 8.23 -17.73 28.74
N SER A 190 9.43 -18.16 29.13
CA SER A 190 9.81 -19.57 29.13
C SER A 190 9.18 -20.28 30.33
N ASP A 191 8.23 -21.18 30.07
CA ASP A 191 7.55 -22.02 31.07
C ASP A 191 8.16 -23.43 31.20
N GLY A 192 9.26 -23.69 30.48
CA GLY A 192 9.91 -25.01 30.43
C GLY A 192 9.18 -26.06 29.58
N SER A 193 8.11 -25.71 28.87
CA SER A 193 7.32 -26.64 28.03
C SER A 193 8.03 -27.13 26.76
N GLY A 194 9.17 -26.52 26.40
CA GLY A 194 9.80 -26.70 25.09
C GLY A 194 9.13 -25.90 23.96
N GLN A 195 8.24 -24.95 24.30
CA GLN A 195 7.62 -24.03 23.35
C GLN A 195 8.68 -23.28 22.52
N GLU A 196 8.66 -23.50 21.20
CA GLU A 196 9.44 -22.72 20.24
C GLU A 196 8.84 -21.33 20.05
N TRP A 197 9.70 -20.36 19.74
CA TRP A 197 9.31 -18.98 19.47
C TRP A 197 9.86 -18.53 18.12
N ALA A 198 9.12 -17.67 17.45
CA ALA A 198 9.52 -17.05 16.21
C ALA A 198 9.20 -15.56 16.24
N GLU A 199 10.11 -14.75 15.72
CA GLU A 199 9.80 -13.38 15.36
C GLU A 199 9.31 -13.34 13.91
N VAL A 200 8.16 -12.70 13.71
CA VAL A 200 7.63 -12.32 12.40
C VAL A 200 7.79 -10.81 12.22
N GLU A 201 8.35 -10.42 11.10
CA GLU A 201 8.56 -9.03 10.68
C GLU A 201 7.78 -8.79 9.37
N LEU A 202 7.10 -7.65 9.30
CA LEU A 202 6.45 -7.12 8.10
C LEU A 202 7.12 -5.79 7.74
N LYS A 203 7.69 -5.74 6.55
CA LYS A 203 8.22 -4.53 5.93
C LYS A 203 7.46 -4.22 4.64
N VAL A 204 6.86 -3.04 4.55
CA VAL A 204 6.12 -2.58 3.36
C VAL A 204 6.78 -1.33 2.82
N GLN A 205 7.32 -1.40 1.60
CA GLN A 205 7.91 -0.25 0.92
C GLN A 205 7.05 0.12 -0.29
N PHE A 206 6.64 1.37 -0.41
CA PHE A 206 5.76 1.78 -1.49
C PHE A 206 5.99 3.21 -1.96
N ARG A 207 5.54 3.48 -3.19
CA ARG A 207 5.43 4.80 -3.77
C ARG A 207 4.12 4.88 -4.55
N PHE A 208 3.30 5.88 -4.24
CA PHE A 208 2.04 6.09 -4.95
C PHE A 208 2.26 6.67 -6.34
N ALA A 209 1.46 6.21 -7.30
CA ALA A 209 1.43 6.74 -8.67
C ALA A 209 0.57 8.01 -8.81
N ASP A 210 -0.09 8.43 -7.72
CA ASP A 210 -0.81 9.70 -7.56
C ASP A 210 -0.43 10.32 -6.20
N PRO A 211 0.10 11.56 -6.17
CA PRO A 211 0.51 12.22 -4.92
C PRO A 211 -0.65 12.51 -3.94
N ALA A 212 -1.85 12.81 -4.46
CA ALA A 212 -2.99 13.20 -3.62
C ALA A 212 -3.56 11.99 -2.86
N LEU A 213 -3.58 10.82 -3.52
CA LEU A 213 -3.96 9.56 -2.88
C LEU A 213 -2.92 9.13 -1.84
N GLY A 214 -1.63 9.40 -2.09
CA GLY A 214 -0.58 9.10 -1.12
C GLY A 214 -0.70 9.87 0.19
N PHE A 215 -1.15 11.13 0.14
CA PHE A 215 -1.47 11.90 1.35
C PHE A 215 -2.64 11.27 2.14
N ALA A 216 -3.71 10.87 1.45
CA ALA A 216 -4.89 10.29 2.08
C ALA A 216 -4.62 8.92 2.76
N VAL A 217 -3.89 8.03 2.08
CA VAL A 217 -3.56 6.71 2.63
C VAL A 217 -2.47 6.80 3.71
N GLY A 218 -1.51 7.72 3.57
CA GLY A 218 -0.41 7.88 4.53
C GLY A 218 -0.86 8.12 5.97
N GLN A 219 -2.01 8.77 6.20
CA GLN A 219 -2.55 9.03 7.54
C GLN A 219 -3.11 7.78 8.25
N VAL A 220 -3.38 6.70 7.52
CA VAL A 220 -4.02 5.47 8.04
C VAL A 220 -3.15 4.22 7.87
N ALA A 221 -2.08 4.30 7.08
CA ALA A 221 -1.25 3.16 6.70
C ALA A 221 -0.61 2.44 7.89
N ASP A 222 -0.13 3.17 8.90
CA ASP A 222 0.43 2.58 10.14
C ASP A 222 -0.61 1.74 10.89
N GLN A 223 -1.83 2.26 11.05
CA GLN A 223 -2.93 1.57 11.72
C GLN A 223 -3.36 0.31 10.95
N MET A 224 -3.32 0.36 9.62
CA MET A 224 -3.61 -0.80 8.76
C MET A 224 -2.53 -1.88 8.90
N ALA A 225 -1.25 -1.50 8.96
CA ALA A 225 -0.16 -2.45 9.17
C ALA A 225 -0.23 -3.14 10.53
N VAL A 226 -0.58 -2.40 11.60
CA VAL A 226 -0.80 -2.98 12.95
C VAL A 226 -1.95 -4.00 12.92
N ARG A 227 -3.13 -3.62 12.41
CA ARG A 227 -4.30 -4.52 12.33
C ARG A 227 -4.07 -5.74 11.42
N MET A 228 -3.23 -5.61 10.39
CA MET A 228 -2.84 -6.73 9.54
C MET A 228 -2.08 -7.78 10.36
N VAL A 229 -1.08 -7.35 11.16
CA VAL A 229 -0.30 -8.24 12.02
C VAL A 229 -1.17 -8.89 13.10
N GLU A 230 -2.02 -8.12 13.79
CA GLU A 230 -2.99 -8.64 14.77
C GLU A 230 -3.88 -9.75 14.17
N ALA A 231 -4.34 -9.57 12.94
CA ALA A 231 -5.12 -10.58 12.23
C ALA A 231 -4.32 -11.88 11.94
N PHE A 232 -3.00 -11.79 11.68
CA PHE A 232 -2.13 -12.97 11.58
C PHE A 232 -1.93 -13.66 12.94
N GLU A 233 -1.76 -12.91 14.03
CA GLU A 233 -1.68 -13.45 15.39
C GLU A 233 -2.96 -14.21 15.78
N GLU A 234 -4.13 -13.62 15.50
CA GLU A 234 -5.42 -14.30 15.70
C GLU A 234 -5.54 -15.57 14.86
N ARG A 235 -5.09 -15.51 13.59
CA ARG A 235 -5.11 -16.68 12.69
C ARG A 235 -4.19 -17.79 13.21
N ALA A 236 -3.01 -17.45 13.73
CA ALA A 236 -2.10 -18.39 14.36
C ALA A 236 -2.72 -19.02 15.63
N LYS A 237 -3.34 -18.20 16.48
CA LYS A 237 -4.08 -18.68 17.66
C LYS A 237 -5.23 -19.63 17.30
N ARG A 238 -5.99 -19.34 16.25
CA ARG A 238 -7.10 -20.20 15.76
C ARG A 238 -6.61 -21.54 15.19
N LEU A 239 -5.45 -21.56 14.53
CA LEU A 239 -4.91 -22.78 13.89
C LEU A 239 -4.06 -23.64 14.84
N TYR A 240 -3.26 -23.01 15.72
CA TYR A 240 -2.19 -23.67 16.49
C TYR A 240 -2.31 -23.51 18.01
N GLY A 241 -3.17 -22.61 18.51
CA GLY A 241 -3.30 -22.27 19.94
C GLY A 241 -3.92 -23.34 20.85
N LYS A 242 -3.86 -24.63 20.48
CA LYS A 242 -4.38 -25.75 21.28
C LYS A 242 -3.33 -26.47 22.14
N ASN A 243 -2.07 -26.05 22.09
CA ASN A 243 -0.99 -26.63 22.90
C ASN A 243 -0.53 -25.75 24.10
N SER A 244 -0.86 -24.45 24.12
CA SER A 244 -0.50 -23.55 25.22
C SER A 244 -1.59 -23.49 26.30
N LYS A 245 -1.41 -24.26 27.37
CA LYS A 245 -2.13 -24.01 28.63
C LYS A 245 -1.65 -22.69 29.23
N THR A 246 -2.57 -21.94 29.83
CA THR A 246 -2.34 -20.64 30.51
C THR A 246 -2.25 -19.44 29.58
N THR A 247 -3.42 -18.93 29.17
CA THR A 247 -3.53 -17.51 28.83
C THR A 247 -3.30 -16.69 30.09
N LYS A 248 -2.11 -16.09 30.23
CA LYS A 248 -2.00 -14.82 30.94
C LYS A 248 -2.19 -13.69 29.94
N GLU A 249 -2.98 -12.72 30.37
CA GLU A 249 -3.42 -11.56 29.63
C GLU A 249 -2.21 -10.73 29.16
N MET A 250 -2.06 -10.55 27.85
CA MET A 250 -1.01 -9.69 27.28
C MET A 250 -1.44 -8.23 27.41
N ASP A 251 -1.03 -7.58 28.51
CA ASP A 251 -1.08 -6.13 28.70
C ASP A 251 -0.13 -5.47 27.68
N VAL A 252 -0.68 -5.08 26.51
CA VAL A 252 0.05 -4.35 25.47
C VAL A 252 0.17 -2.89 25.92
N ARG A 253 1.36 -2.52 26.40
CA ARG A 253 1.73 -1.12 26.58
C ARG A 253 2.31 -0.56 25.29
N TYR A 254 1.67 0.51 24.82
CA TYR A 254 2.15 1.38 23.74
C TYR A 254 3.27 2.31 24.24
#